data_AF-A0A9R1BJT1-F1
#
_entry.id   AF-A0A9R1BJT1-F1
#
_cell.length_a   1.000
_cell.length_b   1.000
_cell.length_c   1.000
_cell.angle_alpha   90.00
_cell.angle_beta   90.00
_cell.angle_gamma   90.00
#
_symmetry.space_group_name_H-M   'P 1'
#
loop_
_entity.id
_entity.type
_entity.pdbx_description
1 polymer ?
#
loop_
_entity_poly.entity_id
_entity_poly.type
_entity_poly.pdbx_seq_one_letter_code
_entity_poly.pdbx_strand_id
1 'polypeptide(L)'
;MLNHIPPSMAAETRYLNSSNRDLADHFQGKLGDENGVDSSIEKKISPKLLEFTFQELKSATVNFRPDSILGEGGFGYVFKGWIEPNSTAPAKPGTGLTVAVKSLKENALQGHREWVAEVDFLGQLHHKHLVKLIGYCIEDDQRLLVYEFMARGSLENHLFRR
;
A
#
# COMPACT_ATOMS: atom_id res chain seq x y z
N MET A 1 28.60 36.09 -3.73
CA MET A 1 29.17 34.74 -3.90
C MET A 1 28.00 33.77 -4.02
N LEU A 2 27.83 33.12 -5.16
CA LEU A 2 26.76 32.15 -5.39
C LEU A 2 27.39 30.75 -5.30
N ASN A 3 26.98 29.95 -4.32
CA ASN A 3 27.52 28.60 -4.15
C ASN A 3 26.85 27.66 -5.15
N HIS A 4 27.65 27.06 -6.03
CA HIS A 4 27.19 26.00 -6.94
C HIS A 4 26.68 24.79 -6.15
N ILE A 5 25.48 24.33 -6.49
CA ILE A 5 24.99 22.99 -6.16
C ILE A 5 25.50 22.04 -7.26
N PRO A 6 26.16 20.91 -6.93
CA PRO A 6 26.70 19.99 -7.93
C PRO A 6 25.58 19.22 -8.65
N PRO A 7 25.65 19.02 -9.98
CA PRO A 7 24.53 18.53 -10.79
C PRO A 7 24.49 16.99 -10.92
N SER A 8 24.58 16.22 -9.83
CA SER A 8 24.51 14.74 -9.89
C SER A 8 23.17 14.15 -9.42
N MET A 9 22.57 14.65 -8.34
CA MET A 9 21.35 14.06 -7.76
C MET A 9 20.11 14.14 -8.67
N ALA A 10 19.97 15.21 -9.47
CA ALA A 10 18.80 15.40 -10.33
C ALA A 10 18.72 14.42 -11.53
N ALA A 11 19.81 13.70 -11.83
CA ALA A 11 19.83 12.68 -12.88
C ALA A 11 19.32 11.33 -12.36
N GLU A 12 19.82 10.85 -11.22
CA GLU A 12 19.45 9.55 -10.64
C GLU A 12 17.95 9.47 -10.31
N THR A 13 17.36 10.55 -9.77
CA THR A 13 15.91 10.62 -9.52
C THR A 13 15.08 10.45 -10.81
N ARG A 14 15.57 10.91 -11.97
CA ARG A 14 14.83 10.74 -13.24
C ARG A 14 14.86 9.30 -13.74
N TYR A 15 16.00 8.61 -13.65
CA TYR A 15 16.10 7.21 -14.09
C TYR A 15 15.23 6.27 -13.26
N LEU A 16 15.18 6.49 -11.93
CA LEU A 16 14.27 5.74 -11.05
C LEU A 16 12.80 6.04 -11.39
N ASN A 17 12.45 7.31 -11.66
CA ASN A 17 11.05 7.66 -11.93
C ASN A 17 10.54 7.22 -13.32
N SER A 18 11.42 7.09 -14.33
CA SER A 18 11.07 6.39 -15.58
C SER A 18 10.77 4.92 -15.32
N SER A 19 11.66 4.20 -14.62
CA SER A 19 11.44 2.78 -14.33
C SER A 19 10.22 2.52 -13.44
N ASN A 20 9.83 3.46 -12.57
CA ASN A 20 8.56 3.40 -11.83
C ASN A 20 7.34 3.43 -12.76
N ARG A 21 7.34 4.29 -13.79
CA ARG A 21 6.29 4.32 -14.82
C ARG A 21 6.30 3.07 -15.69
N ASP A 22 7.48 2.64 -16.15
CA ASP A 22 7.61 1.43 -16.96
C ASP A 22 7.11 0.17 -16.22
N LEU A 23 7.26 0.11 -14.89
CA LEU A 23 6.71 -0.96 -14.06
C LEU A 23 5.19 -0.86 -13.90
N ALA A 24 4.64 0.35 -13.69
CA ALA A 24 3.20 0.58 -13.63
C ALA A 24 2.51 0.25 -14.97
N ASP A 25 3.10 0.67 -16.09
CA ASP A 25 2.66 0.28 -17.43
C ASP A 25 2.83 -1.24 -17.66
N HIS A 26 3.81 -1.91 -17.05
CA HIS A 26 3.91 -3.38 -17.08
C HIS A 26 2.76 -4.08 -16.34
N PHE A 27 2.20 -3.47 -15.27
CA PHE A 27 0.96 -3.96 -14.63
C PHE A 27 -0.28 -3.75 -15.52
N GLN A 28 -0.25 -2.77 -16.42
CA GLN A 28 -1.38 -2.44 -17.30
C GLN A 28 -1.32 -3.16 -18.66
N GLY A 29 -0.12 -3.47 -19.16
CA GLY A 29 0.14 -4.08 -20.47
C GLY A 29 0.04 -5.61 -20.55
N LYS A 30 -0.33 -6.30 -19.46
CA LYS A 30 -0.54 -7.78 -19.44
C LYS A 30 -2.02 -8.21 -19.52
N LEU A 31 -2.89 -7.38 -20.08
CA LEU A 31 -4.24 -7.78 -20.52
C LEU A 31 -4.38 -7.59 -22.04
N GLY A 32 -4.40 -8.73 -22.75
CA GLY A 32 -4.50 -8.89 -24.21
C GLY A 32 -3.16 -9.29 -24.86
N ASP A 33 -3.07 -10.11 -25.92
CA ASP A 33 -4.05 -10.94 -26.68
C ASP A 33 -3.24 -11.86 -27.65
N GLU A 34 -3.64 -13.04 -28.17
CA GLU A 34 -4.83 -13.90 -28.05
C GLU A 34 -4.39 -15.40 -28.03
N ASN A 35 -5.29 -16.35 -27.66
CA ASN A 35 -5.74 -17.51 -28.47
C ASN A 35 -6.42 -18.62 -27.62
N GLY A 36 -7.49 -19.22 -28.14
CA GLY A 36 -8.50 -19.90 -27.31
C GLY A 36 -8.23 -21.36 -26.91
N VAL A 37 -8.49 -21.66 -25.63
CA VAL A 37 -9.00 -22.95 -25.14
C VAL A 37 -10.11 -22.66 -24.12
N ASP A 38 -11.25 -23.35 -24.22
CA ASP A 38 -12.34 -23.22 -23.25
C ASP A 38 -12.04 -24.00 -21.96
N SER A 39 -12.19 -23.37 -20.80
CA SER A 39 -12.79 -23.97 -19.59
C SER A 39 -12.66 -23.03 -18.37
N SER A 40 -13.62 -22.12 -18.23
CA SER A 40 -14.34 -21.71 -17.00
C SER A 40 -13.66 -21.60 -15.60
N ILE A 41 -12.34 -21.67 -15.44
CA ILE A 41 -11.67 -21.84 -14.13
C ILE A 41 -10.58 -20.79 -13.85
N GLU A 42 -9.87 -20.29 -14.86
CA GLU A 42 -8.76 -19.33 -14.63
C GLU A 42 -9.17 -17.86 -14.58
N LYS A 43 -10.43 -17.51 -14.88
CA LYS A 43 -10.97 -16.15 -14.63
C LYS A 43 -11.38 -15.96 -13.16
N LYS A 44 -10.64 -16.59 -12.24
CA LYS A 44 -10.82 -16.48 -10.79
C LYS A 44 -10.22 -15.16 -10.30
N ILE A 45 -11.01 -14.09 -10.51
CA ILE A 45 -10.70 -12.69 -10.24
C ILE A 45 -9.81 -12.55 -8.98
N SER A 46 -8.51 -12.34 -9.20
CA SER A 46 -7.65 -11.71 -8.20
C SER A 46 -8.24 -10.32 -7.98
N PRO A 47 -8.76 -9.98 -6.78
CA PRO A 47 -9.40 -8.70 -6.58
C PRO A 47 -8.33 -7.62 -6.78
N LYS A 48 -8.53 -6.76 -7.78
CA LYS A 48 -7.61 -5.69 -8.10
C LYS A 48 -7.45 -4.81 -6.85
N LEU A 49 -6.23 -4.73 -6.33
CA LEU A 49 -5.89 -3.86 -5.22
C LEU A 49 -6.27 -2.42 -5.57
N LEU A 50 -6.82 -1.69 -4.60
CA LEU A 50 -7.10 -0.28 -4.74
C LEU A 50 -5.78 0.50 -4.70
N GLU A 51 -5.55 1.35 -5.71
CA GLU A 51 -4.42 2.27 -5.75
C GLU A 51 -4.91 3.61 -5.20
N PHE A 52 -4.31 4.05 -4.08
CA PHE A 52 -4.66 5.27 -3.38
C PHE A 52 -3.59 6.35 -3.59
N THR A 53 -4.03 7.59 -3.67
CA THR A 53 -3.16 8.76 -3.48
C THR A 53 -2.77 8.92 -2.00
N PHE A 54 -1.65 9.58 -1.74
CA PHE A 54 -1.23 9.92 -0.37
C PHE A 54 -2.26 10.84 0.29
N GLN A 55 -2.88 11.74 -0.48
CA GLN A 55 -3.88 12.68 0.04
C GLN A 55 -5.20 12.00 0.44
N GLU A 56 -5.62 10.94 -0.24
CA GLU A 56 -6.74 10.09 0.20
C GLU A 56 -6.42 9.38 1.51
N LEU A 57 -5.26 8.71 1.61
CA LEU A 57 -4.87 8.01 2.85
C LEU A 57 -4.64 8.96 4.01
N LYS A 58 -4.07 10.13 3.75
CA LYS A 58 -3.96 11.23 4.73
C LYS A 58 -5.33 11.67 5.21
N SER A 59 -6.31 11.81 4.32
CA SER A 59 -7.68 12.17 4.71
C SER A 59 -8.36 11.05 5.52
N ALA A 60 -8.25 9.79 5.06
CA ALA A 60 -8.82 8.60 5.70
C ALA A 60 -8.26 8.34 7.11
N THR A 61 -7.00 8.68 7.36
CA THR A 61 -6.30 8.55 8.66
C THR A 61 -6.38 9.82 9.52
N VAL A 62 -7.16 10.82 9.12
CA VAL A 62 -7.33 12.12 9.81
C VAL A 62 -6.00 12.89 9.94
N ASN A 63 -5.14 12.80 8.92
CA ASN A 63 -3.76 13.28 8.82
C ASN A 63 -2.75 12.47 9.63
N PHE A 64 -2.80 11.12 9.57
CA PHE A 64 -1.86 10.22 10.25
C PHE A 64 -1.66 10.56 11.74
N ARG A 65 -2.74 10.91 12.44
CA ARG A 65 -2.64 11.41 13.82
C ARG A 65 -2.07 10.35 14.77
N PRO A 66 -1.24 10.72 15.76
CA PRO A 66 -0.69 9.77 16.73
C PRO A 66 -1.75 8.97 17.51
N ASP A 67 -2.94 9.53 17.76
CA ASP A 67 -4.03 8.83 18.46
C ASP A 67 -4.76 7.79 17.59
N SER A 68 -4.46 7.71 16.29
CA SER A 68 -4.92 6.62 15.41
C SER A 68 -3.90 5.50 15.25
N ILE A 69 -2.72 5.56 15.89
CA ILE A 69 -1.70 4.50 15.82
C ILE A 69 -2.23 3.20 16.43
N LEU A 70 -2.17 2.13 15.64
CA LEU A 70 -2.53 0.76 15.99
C LEU A 70 -1.30 -0.10 16.35
N GLY A 71 -0.12 0.33 15.90
CA GLY A 71 1.15 -0.33 16.17
C GLY A 71 2.32 0.42 15.55
N GLU A 72 3.50 0.21 16.12
CA GLU A 72 4.79 0.76 15.70
C GLU A 72 5.83 -0.37 15.75
N GLY A 73 6.82 -0.36 14.85
CA GLY A 73 7.92 -1.31 14.95
C GLY A 73 9.03 -1.12 13.92
N GLY A 74 9.77 -2.22 13.64
CA GLY A 74 10.86 -2.24 12.67
C GLY A 74 10.44 -1.72 11.29
N PHE A 75 9.22 -2.05 10.87
CA PHE A 75 8.65 -1.81 9.53
C PHE A 75 7.87 -0.48 9.39
N GLY A 76 7.90 0.39 10.40
CA GLY A 76 7.20 1.68 10.39
C GLY A 76 5.99 1.73 11.30
N TYR A 77 4.96 2.48 10.90
CA TYR A 77 3.77 2.79 11.70
C TYR A 77 2.51 2.25 11.03
N VAL A 78 1.56 1.78 11.83
CA VAL A 78 0.23 1.37 11.36
C VAL A 78 -0.81 2.32 11.95
N PHE A 79 -1.54 3.03 11.10
CA PHE A 79 -2.59 3.97 11.48
C PHE A 79 -3.97 3.41 11.19
N LYS A 80 -4.97 3.77 12.01
CA LYS A 80 -6.38 3.50 11.74
C LYS A 80 -6.93 4.52 10.75
N GLY A 81 -7.68 4.05 9.76
CA GLY A 81 -8.38 4.91 8.82
C GLY A 81 -9.78 4.41 8.47
N TRP A 82 -10.51 5.24 7.71
CA TRP A 82 -11.87 4.95 7.24
C TRP A 82 -12.00 5.33 5.76
N ILE A 83 -12.52 4.40 4.96
CA ILE A 83 -12.74 4.57 3.52
C ILE A 83 -14.15 4.12 3.13
N GLU A 84 -14.67 4.61 2.01
CA GLU A 84 -15.93 4.13 1.47
C GLU A 84 -15.78 2.69 0.93
N PRO A 85 -16.79 1.80 1.08
CA PRO A 85 -16.67 0.41 0.66
C PRO A 85 -16.33 0.25 -0.83
N ASN A 86 -15.29 -0.54 -1.13
CA ASN A 86 -14.78 -0.79 -2.49
C ASN A 86 -14.37 0.49 -3.27
N SER A 87 -13.96 1.54 -2.56
CA SER A 87 -13.57 2.84 -3.13
C SER A 87 -12.30 3.36 -2.46
N THR A 88 -11.58 4.26 -3.14
CA THR A 88 -10.43 4.99 -2.57
C THR A 88 -10.85 6.18 -1.71
N ALA A 89 -12.12 6.61 -1.84
CA ALA A 89 -12.63 7.80 -1.17
C ALA A 89 -12.59 7.68 0.37
N PRO A 90 -12.12 8.70 1.09
CA PRO A 90 -12.09 8.69 2.56
C PRO A 90 -13.50 8.83 3.14
N ALA A 91 -13.81 7.99 4.13
CA ALA A 91 -15.06 8.05 4.89
C ALA A 91 -14.86 8.85 6.20
N LYS A 92 -15.97 9.25 6.85
CA LYS A 92 -15.90 9.91 8.16
C LYS A 92 -15.44 8.91 9.24
N PRO A 93 -14.67 9.33 10.26
CA PRO A 93 -14.28 8.45 11.36
C PRO A 93 -15.49 7.75 12.00
N GLY A 94 -15.41 6.41 12.10
CA GLY A 94 -16.50 5.57 12.60
C GLY A 94 -17.57 5.19 11.57
N THR A 95 -17.42 5.60 10.31
CA THR A 95 -18.31 5.23 9.19
C THR A 95 -17.52 4.52 8.08
N GLY A 96 -18.23 3.88 7.13
CA GLY A 96 -17.59 3.15 6.03
C GLY A 96 -16.80 1.91 6.48
N LEU A 97 -15.84 1.51 5.67
CA LEU A 97 -14.92 0.41 5.96
C LEU A 97 -13.75 0.93 6.81
N THR A 98 -13.54 0.34 7.98
CA THR A 98 -12.35 0.64 8.80
C THR A 98 -11.14 -0.14 8.27
N VAL A 99 -10.01 0.55 8.10
CA VAL A 99 -8.77 0.01 7.54
C VAL A 99 -7.56 0.26 8.44
N ALA A 100 -6.50 -0.50 8.23
CA ALA A 100 -5.18 -0.30 8.83
C ALA A 100 -4.20 0.13 7.73
N VAL A 101 -3.67 1.35 7.82
CA VAL A 101 -2.73 1.94 6.86
C VAL A 101 -1.32 1.84 7.42
N LYS A 102 -0.51 0.92 6.87
CA LYS A 102 0.90 0.72 7.20
C LYS A 102 1.75 1.68 6.37
N SER A 103 2.42 2.63 7.00
CA SER A 103 3.46 3.48 6.41
C SER A 103 4.81 2.78 6.59
N LEU A 104 5.49 2.50 5.47
CA LEU A 104 6.84 1.93 5.46
C LEU A 104 7.88 3.05 5.71
N LYS A 105 9.01 2.70 6.33
CA LYS A 105 10.08 3.67 6.59
C LYS A 105 10.77 4.11 5.30
N GLU A 106 11.18 5.38 5.25
CA GLU A 106 11.89 6.04 4.13
C GLU A 106 13.36 5.57 3.94
N ASN A 107 13.61 4.27 4.12
CA ASN A 107 14.85 3.62 3.72
C ASN A 107 14.67 3.12 2.27
N ALA A 108 15.00 3.94 1.26
CA ALA A 108 14.66 3.70 -0.15
C ALA A 108 14.91 2.26 -0.66
N LEU A 109 16.01 1.61 -0.26
CA LEU A 109 16.33 0.24 -0.65
C LEU A 109 15.53 -0.85 0.10
N GLN A 110 15.12 -0.59 1.34
CA GLN A 110 14.36 -1.54 2.16
C GLN A 110 12.87 -1.40 1.91
N GLY A 111 12.31 -0.18 1.99
CA GLY A 111 10.89 0.08 1.77
C GLY A 111 10.41 -0.33 0.38
N HIS A 112 11.24 -0.16 -0.67
CA HIS A 112 10.92 -0.65 -2.00
C HIS A 112 10.89 -2.19 -2.09
N ARG A 113 11.87 -2.90 -1.50
CA ARG A 113 11.89 -4.37 -1.50
C ARG A 113 10.72 -4.95 -0.71
N GLU A 114 10.40 -4.36 0.44
CA GLU A 114 9.23 -4.73 1.25
C GLU A 114 7.92 -4.46 0.48
N TRP A 115 7.80 -3.32 -0.22
CA TRP A 115 6.64 -3.01 -1.05
C TRP A 115 6.48 -3.97 -2.23
N VAL A 116 7.54 -4.25 -3.00
CA VAL A 116 7.48 -5.21 -4.13
C VAL A 116 7.10 -6.59 -3.62
N ALA A 117 7.72 -7.07 -2.53
CA ALA A 117 7.39 -8.36 -1.95
C ALA A 117 5.93 -8.41 -1.44
N GLU A 118 5.45 -7.39 -0.73
CA GLU A 118 4.09 -7.39 -0.19
C GLU A 118 3.02 -7.20 -1.28
N VAL A 119 3.24 -6.38 -2.32
CA VAL A 119 2.28 -6.22 -3.43
C VAL A 119 2.24 -7.45 -4.34
N ASP A 120 3.40 -7.95 -4.77
CA ASP A 120 3.48 -9.08 -5.72
C ASP A 120 3.04 -10.40 -5.09
N PHE A 121 3.35 -10.63 -3.80
CA PHE A 121 2.97 -11.85 -3.07
C PHE A 121 1.61 -11.75 -2.39
N LEU A 122 1.32 -10.71 -1.58
CA LEU A 122 0.07 -10.65 -0.81
C LEU A 122 -1.12 -10.18 -1.66
N GLY A 123 -0.91 -9.41 -2.74
CA GLY A 123 -1.98 -9.02 -3.66
C GLY A 123 -2.69 -10.21 -4.31
N GLN A 124 -1.97 -11.33 -4.47
CA GLN A 124 -2.50 -12.58 -5.03
C GLN A 124 -3.11 -13.51 -3.98
N LEU A 125 -2.83 -13.31 -2.69
CA LEU A 125 -3.17 -14.25 -1.61
C LEU A 125 -4.46 -13.87 -0.87
N HIS A 126 -5.50 -14.66 -1.09
CA HIS A 126 -6.77 -14.57 -0.37
C HIS A 126 -7.02 -15.81 0.49
N HIS A 127 -6.86 -15.68 1.81
CA HIS A 127 -7.06 -16.77 2.74
C HIS A 127 -7.62 -16.29 4.10
N LYS A 128 -8.56 -17.03 4.68
CA LYS A 128 -9.28 -16.72 5.93
C LYS A 128 -8.43 -16.51 7.21
N HIS A 129 -7.13 -16.77 7.12
CA HIS A 129 -6.16 -16.64 8.23
C HIS A 129 -5.02 -15.68 7.91
N LEU A 130 -5.08 -14.97 6.78
CA LEU A 130 -4.17 -13.89 6.42
C LEU A 130 -4.97 -12.58 6.45
N VAL A 131 -4.36 -11.51 6.97
CA VAL A 131 -4.98 -10.18 6.95
C VAL A 131 -5.05 -9.70 5.50
N LYS A 132 -6.26 -9.43 5.01
CA LYS A 132 -6.48 -9.03 3.62
C LYS A 132 -5.83 -7.70 3.30
N LEU A 133 -4.99 -7.68 2.26
CA LEU A 133 -4.54 -6.47 1.59
C LEU A 133 -5.69 -5.92 0.74
N ILE A 134 -6.05 -4.66 0.97
CA ILE A 134 -7.12 -3.93 0.26
C ILE A 134 -6.53 -3.08 -0.86
N GLY A 135 -5.35 -2.49 -0.61
CA GLY A 135 -4.74 -1.55 -1.55
C GLY A 135 -3.37 -1.05 -1.10
N TYR A 136 -2.83 -0.10 -1.87
CA TYR A 136 -1.51 0.49 -1.67
C TYR A 136 -1.48 1.96 -2.11
N CYS A 137 -0.43 2.67 -1.72
CA CYS A 137 -0.08 3.99 -2.24
C CYS A 137 1.41 4.02 -2.60
N ILE A 138 1.71 4.61 -3.76
CA ILE A 138 3.06 4.77 -4.31
C ILE A 138 3.19 6.16 -4.96
N GLU A 139 3.40 7.18 -4.12
CA GLU A 139 3.63 8.57 -4.55
C GLU A 139 4.98 9.05 -4.01
N ASP A 140 5.82 9.65 -4.87
CA ASP A 140 7.18 10.10 -4.54
C ASP A 140 7.98 9.04 -3.75
N ASP A 141 8.40 9.33 -2.52
CA ASP A 141 9.06 8.39 -1.59
C ASP A 141 8.09 7.68 -0.62
N GLN A 142 6.80 8.03 -0.64
CA GLN A 142 5.77 7.45 0.23
C GLN A 142 5.38 6.06 -0.28
N ARG A 143 5.57 5.03 0.55
CA ARG A 143 5.08 3.67 0.31
C ARG A 143 4.16 3.28 1.46
N LEU A 144 2.87 3.16 1.16
CA LEU A 144 1.87 2.73 2.14
C LEU A 144 1.08 1.52 1.63
N LEU A 145 0.60 0.72 2.58
CA LEU A 145 -0.20 -0.47 2.34
C LEU A 145 -1.46 -0.42 3.21
N VAL A 146 -2.60 -0.77 2.62
CA VAL A 146 -3.93 -0.65 3.22
C VAL A 146 -4.49 -2.05 3.44
N TYR A 147 -4.71 -2.40 4.71
CA TYR A 147 -5.23 -3.70 5.12
C TYR A 147 -6.62 -3.57 5.76
N GLU A 148 -7.35 -4.68 5.84
CA GLU A 148 -8.53 -4.75 6.70
C GLU A 148 -8.17 -4.50 8.19
N PHE A 149 -9.06 -3.82 8.92
CA PHE A 149 -8.82 -3.51 10.33
C PHE A 149 -9.15 -4.70 11.24
N MET A 150 -8.12 -5.22 11.93
CA MET A 150 -8.25 -6.30 12.90
C MET A 150 -8.69 -5.78 14.27
N ALA A 151 -10.00 -5.72 14.50
CA ALA A 151 -10.60 -5.08 15.68
C ALA A 151 -10.18 -5.64 17.07
N ARG A 152 -9.61 -6.85 17.13
CA ARG A 152 -9.07 -7.42 18.38
C ARG A 152 -7.60 -7.07 18.63
N GLY A 153 -6.90 -6.47 17.66
CA GLY A 153 -5.47 -6.17 17.77
C GLY A 153 -4.58 -7.41 17.59
N SER A 154 -3.30 -7.28 17.95
CA SER A 154 -2.28 -8.32 17.77
C SER A 154 -2.45 -9.51 18.72
N LEU A 155 -1.82 -10.64 18.40
CA LEU A 155 -1.71 -11.78 19.31
C LEU A 155 -0.87 -11.42 20.55
N GLU A 156 0.16 -10.58 20.40
CA GLU A 156 0.99 -10.07 21.50
C GLU A 156 0.15 -9.41 22.59
N ASN A 157 -0.81 -8.54 22.22
CA ASN A 157 -1.74 -7.89 23.14
C ASN A 157 -2.61 -8.89 23.94
N HIS A 158 -2.79 -10.11 23.44
CA HIS A 158 -3.56 -11.15 24.13
C HIS A 158 -2.68 -12.04 25.02
N LEU A 159 -1.43 -12.29 24.62
CA LEU A 159 -0.49 -13.16 25.34
C LEU A 159 0.24 -12.43 26.48
N PHE A 160 0.58 -11.15 26.29
CA PHE A 160 1.48 -10.41 27.18
C PHE A 160 0.83 -9.17 27.79
N ARG A 161 -0.48 -9.22 28.05
CA ARG A 161 -1.25 -8.15 28.71
C ARG A 161 -0.48 -7.60 29.93
N ARG A 162 -0.07 -6.33 29.85
CA ARG A 162 0.37 -5.50 30.96
C ARG A 162 -0.76 -4.58 31.39
#